data_AF-T1C402-F1
#
_entry.id   AF-T1C402-F1
#
_cell.length_a   1.000
_cell.length_b   1.000
_cell.length_c   1.000
_cell.angle_alpha   90.00
_cell.angle_beta   90.00
_cell.angle_gamma   90.00
#
_symmetry.space_group_name_H-M   'P 1'
#
loop_
_entity.id
_entity.type
_entity.pdbx_description
1 polymer ?
#
loop_
_entity_poly.entity_id
_entity_poly.type
_entity_poly.pdbx_seq_one_letter_code
_entity_poly.pdbx_strand_id
1 'polypeptide(L)'
;NLDQVVAAITAGREEYDLAPFFQEHLEDPATIQYRHGVLRDLEGGALPQHLTSFAHGMREMRAQLAQAGKLRYQRQQESWFLAAVETYCAAVSCLARDLVQVELASQGMLTFREYLSSYVASPEFTALTAETGAVKDALARVGYCVQVQGNRVTVSKYAREPDYSQAV
;
A
#
# COMPACT_ATOMS: atom_id res chain seq x y z
N ASN A 1 2.27 -31.41 15.01
CA ASN A 1 3.23 -30.51 15.68
C ASN A 1 3.68 -29.42 14.71
N LEU A 2 4.09 -29.77 13.48
CA LEU A 2 4.35 -28.78 12.41
C LEU A 2 3.12 -27.88 12.10
N ASP A 3 1.90 -28.43 12.10
CA ASP A 3 0.69 -27.63 11.86
C ASP A 3 0.44 -26.53 12.91
N GLN A 4 0.87 -26.75 14.16
CA GLN A 4 0.77 -25.73 15.21
C GLN A 4 1.77 -24.60 14.98
N VAL A 5 2.97 -24.92 14.47
CA VAL A 5 3.96 -23.93 14.07
C VAL A 5 3.46 -23.13 12.87
N VAL A 6 2.92 -23.80 11.84
CA VAL A 6 2.33 -23.15 10.66
C VAL A 6 1.20 -22.21 11.09
N ALA A 7 0.27 -22.69 11.92
CA ALA A 7 -0.82 -21.85 12.43
C ALA A 7 -0.31 -20.62 13.19
N ALA A 8 0.75 -20.77 14.00
CA ALA A 8 1.34 -19.67 14.75
C ALA A 8 2.01 -18.62 13.84
N ILE A 9 2.75 -19.03 12.81
CA ILE A 9 3.47 -18.10 11.91
C ILE A 9 2.56 -17.44 10.86
N THR A 10 1.40 -18.04 10.56
CA THR A 10 0.42 -17.47 9.63
C THR A 10 -0.67 -16.67 10.32
N ALA A 11 -0.72 -16.65 11.66
CA ALA A 11 -1.71 -15.88 12.41
C ALA A 11 -1.64 -14.37 12.08
N GLY A 12 -2.80 -13.77 11.81
CA GLY A 12 -2.92 -12.37 11.36
C GLY A 12 -2.57 -12.13 9.89
N ARG A 13 -2.39 -13.21 9.11
CA ARG A 13 -2.08 -13.21 7.67
C ARG A 13 -2.99 -14.17 6.91
N GLU A 14 -4.19 -14.41 7.44
CA GLU A 14 -5.15 -15.38 6.90
C GLU A 14 -5.59 -15.03 5.47
N GLU A 15 -5.60 -13.75 5.11
CA GLU A 15 -5.94 -13.27 3.77
C GLU A 15 -5.02 -13.79 2.66
N TYR A 16 -3.85 -14.32 3.01
CA TYR A 16 -2.84 -14.78 2.07
C TYR A 16 -2.84 -16.29 1.84
N ASP A 17 -3.63 -17.05 2.60
CA ASP A 17 -3.69 -18.52 2.54
C ASP A 17 -2.29 -19.16 2.46
N LEU A 18 -1.43 -18.85 3.45
CA LEU A 18 -0.02 -19.23 3.42
C LEU A 18 0.26 -20.67 3.83
N ALA A 19 -0.68 -21.32 4.53
CA ALA A 19 -0.48 -22.66 5.09
C ALA A 19 -0.12 -23.72 4.04
N PRO A 20 -0.74 -23.76 2.84
CA PRO A 20 -0.36 -24.69 1.78
C PRO A 20 1.12 -24.59 1.38
N PHE A 21 1.69 -23.39 1.34
CA PHE A 21 3.10 -23.19 0.95
C PHE A 21 4.10 -23.81 1.94
N PHE A 22 3.73 -23.92 3.22
CA PHE A 22 4.54 -24.55 4.27
C PHE A 22 4.34 -26.06 4.37
N GLN A 23 3.20 -26.56 3.89
CA GLN A 23 2.83 -27.99 3.93
C GLN A 23 3.17 -28.71 2.63
N GLU A 24 3.36 -27.98 1.53
CA GLU A 24 3.77 -28.52 0.24
C GLU A 24 5.18 -29.12 0.31
N HIS A 25 5.27 -30.43 0.05
CA HIS A 25 6.56 -31.11 -0.09
C HIS A 25 7.14 -30.82 -1.48
N LEU A 26 8.35 -30.27 -1.52
CA LEU A 26 9.06 -30.03 -2.77
C LEU A 26 9.99 -31.20 -3.08
N GLU A 27 9.84 -31.77 -4.27
CA GLU A 27 10.69 -32.88 -4.75
C GLU A 27 11.80 -32.40 -5.70
N ASP A 28 11.65 -31.20 -6.27
CA ASP A 28 12.62 -30.63 -7.21
C ASP A 28 13.74 -29.86 -6.47
N PRO A 29 15.01 -30.32 -6.55
CA PRO A 29 16.14 -29.64 -5.93
C PRO A 29 16.34 -28.20 -6.41
N ALA A 30 16.01 -27.89 -7.67
CA ALA A 30 16.15 -26.53 -8.19
C ALA A 30 15.17 -25.57 -7.50
N THR A 31 13.91 -25.97 -7.34
CA THR A 31 12.89 -25.21 -6.60
C THR A 31 13.26 -25.03 -5.12
N ILE A 32 13.82 -26.07 -4.48
CA ILE A 32 14.31 -25.97 -3.10
C ILE A 32 15.44 -24.95 -3.00
N GLN A 33 16.44 -25.04 -3.89
CA GLN A 33 17.57 -24.12 -3.91
C GLN A 33 17.14 -22.67 -4.17
N TYR A 34 16.14 -22.48 -5.04
CA TYR A 34 15.52 -21.18 -5.28
C TYR A 34 14.88 -20.60 -4.00
N ARG A 35 14.02 -21.36 -3.30
CA ARG A 35 13.39 -20.91 -2.04
C ARG A 35 14.45 -20.61 -0.97
N HIS A 36 15.47 -21.46 -0.82
CA HIS A 36 16.58 -21.24 0.12
C HIS A 36 17.43 -20.02 -0.24
N GLY A 37 17.57 -19.68 -1.52
CA GLY A 37 18.23 -18.44 -1.95
C GLY A 37 17.47 -17.22 -1.45
N VAL A 38 16.17 -17.17 -1.70
CA VAL A 38 15.31 -16.06 -1.26
C VAL A 38 15.30 -15.94 0.26
N LEU A 39 15.19 -17.05 0.99
CA LEU A 39 15.23 -17.04 2.46
C LEU A 39 16.56 -16.51 3.01
N ARG A 40 17.69 -16.84 2.39
CA ARG A 40 19.00 -16.29 2.80
C ARG A 40 19.10 -14.78 2.58
N ASP A 41 18.57 -14.25 1.48
CA ASP A 41 18.48 -12.79 1.28
C ASP A 41 17.59 -12.15 2.36
N LEU A 42 16.49 -12.82 2.76
CA LEU A 42 15.60 -12.35 3.82
C LEU A 42 16.22 -12.39 5.21
N GLU A 43 17.17 -13.28 5.49
CA GLU A 43 17.91 -13.27 6.76
C GLU A 43 18.88 -12.07 6.86
N GLY A 44 19.21 -11.44 5.73
CA GLY A 44 20.17 -10.35 5.65
C GLY A 44 19.59 -8.94 5.82
N GLY A 45 20.26 -8.12 6.62
CA GLY A 45 20.18 -6.66 6.55
C GLY A 45 18.79 -6.05 6.71
N ALA A 46 18.49 -5.04 5.88
CA ALA A 46 17.26 -4.24 5.97
C ALA A 46 16.08 -4.80 5.15
N LEU A 47 16.29 -5.86 4.37
CA LEU A 47 15.27 -6.39 3.44
C LEU A 47 13.94 -6.76 4.13
N PRO A 48 13.92 -7.45 5.29
CA PRO A 48 12.67 -7.75 5.98
C PRO A 48 11.86 -6.52 6.35
N GLN A 49 12.53 -5.42 6.72
CA GLN A 49 11.86 -4.18 7.12
C GLN A 49 11.19 -3.51 5.91
N HIS A 50 11.86 -3.50 4.75
CA HIS A 50 11.31 -2.96 3.51
C HIS A 50 10.09 -3.77 3.04
N LEU A 51 10.18 -5.11 3.07
CA LEU A 51 9.06 -5.99 2.71
C LEU A 51 7.90 -5.89 3.70
N THR A 52 8.19 -5.71 5.00
CA THR A 52 7.15 -5.51 6.03
C THR A 52 6.42 -4.19 5.82
N SER A 53 7.14 -3.12 5.52
CA SER A 53 6.57 -1.80 5.21
C SER A 53 5.67 -1.86 3.98
N PHE A 54 6.13 -2.52 2.91
CA PHE A 54 5.34 -2.77 1.72
C PHE A 54 4.06 -3.56 2.04
N ALA A 55 4.18 -4.69 2.76
CA ALA A 55 3.02 -5.51 3.12
C ALA A 55 2.01 -4.72 3.97
N HIS A 56 2.49 -3.82 4.85
CA HIS A 56 1.63 -2.93 5.61
C HIS A 56 0.86 -1.96 4.71
N GLY A 57 1.54 -1.29 3.77
CA GLY A 57 0.90 -0.40 2.80
C GLY A 57 -0.13 -1.13 1.92
N MET A 58 0.16 -2.36 1.50
CA MET A 58 -0.79 -3.16 0.71
C MET A 58 -2.04 -3.57 1.51
N ARG A 59 -1.89 -3.87 2.82
CA ARG A 59 -3.04 -4.12 3.71
C ARG A 59 -3.89 -2.88 3.91
N GLU A 60 -3.25 -1.72 4.11
CA GLU A 60 -3.94 -0.45 4.25
C GLU A 60 -4.73 -0.10 2.98
N MET A 61 -4.12 -0.24 1.81
CA MET A 61 -4.79 -0.06 0.53
C MET A 61 -6.02 -0.97 0.38
N ARG A 62 -5.90 -2.27 0.72
CA ARG A 62 -7.04 -3.20 0.69
C ARG A 62 -8.14 -2.79 1.67
N ALA A 63 -7.78 -2.32 2.86
CA ALA A 63 -8.74 -1.83 3.84
C ALA A 63 -9.49 -0.58 3.34
N GLN A 64 -8.79 0.35 2.66
CA GLN A 64 -9.38 1.53 2.04
C GLN A 64 -10.36 1.16 0.91
N LEU A 65 -10.00 0.19 0.04
CA LEU A 65 -10.92 -0.34 -0.97
C LEU A 65 -12.15 -1.02 -0.36
N ALA A 66 -11.95 -1.84 0.67
CA ALA A 66 -13.05 -2.48 1.39
C ALA A 66 -13.97 -1.44 2.05
N GLN A 67 -13.43 -0.32 2.53
CA GLN A 67 -14.20 0.78 3.06
C GLN A 67 -15.00 1.50 1.96
N ALA A 68 -14.40 1.74 0.79
CA ALA A 68 -15.10 2.30 -0.36
C ALA A 68 -16.33 1.44 -0.72
N GLY A 69 -16.19 0.12 -0.75
CA GLY A 69 -17.28 -0.80 -1.07
C GLY A 69 -18.45 -0.82 -0.07
N LYS A 70 -18.27 -0.34 1.16
CA LYS A 70 -19.31 -0.30 2.21
C LYS A 70 -20.15 0.97 2.19
N LEU A 71 -19.68 2.02 1.53
CA LEU A 71 -20.30 3.34 1.60
C LEU A 71 -21.42 3.46 0.57
N ARG A 72 -22.44 4.27 0.86
CA ARG A 72 -23.56 4.51 -0.06
C ARG A 72 -23.40 5.76 -0.91
N TYR A 73 -22.61 6.72 -0.43
CA TYR A 73 -22.45 8.01 -1.11
C TYR A 73 -21.27 7.98 -2.07
N GLN A 74 -21.54 8.19 -3.36
CA GLN A 74 -20.56 8.04 -4.43
C GLN A 74 -19.28 8.85 -4.20
N ARG A 75 -19.37 10.13 -3.81
CA ARG A 75 -18.17 10.96 -3.59
C ARG A 75 -17.29 10.46 -2.45
N GLN A 76 -17.90 9.85 -1.43
CA GLN A 76 -17.13 9.20 -0.37
C GLN A 76 -16.44 7.94 -0.89
N GLN A 77 -17.11 7.11 -1.70
CA GLN A 77 -16.48 5.95 -2.33
C GLN A 77 -15.28 6.36 -3.19
N GLU A 78 -15.45 7.39 -4.04
CA GLU A 78 -14.40 7.94 -4.90
C GLU A 78 -13.22 8.47 -4.07
N SER A 79 -13.47 9.14 -2.93
CA SER A 79 -12.41 9.61 -2.04
C SER A 79 -11.62 8.47 -1.40
N TRP A 80 -12.28 7.40 -0.97
CA TRP A 80 -11.60 6.22 -0.43
C TRP A 80 -10.82 5.46 -1.49
N PHE A 81 -11.36 5.36 -2.71
CA PHE A 81 -10.66 4.79 -3.85
C PHE A 81 -9.39 5.59 -4.18
N LEU A 82 -9.48 6.93 -4.22
CA LEU A 82 -8.31 7.78 -4.45
C LEU A 82 -7.22 7.57 -3.38
N ALA A 83 -7.60 7.46 -2.10
CA ALA A 83 -6.66 7.16 -1.01
C ALA A 83 -6.01 5.76 -1.18
N ALA A 84 -6.77 4.77 -1.65
CA ALA A 84 -6.27 3.44 -1.96
C ALA A 84 -5.21 3.45 -3.07
N VAL A 85 -5.48 4.18 -4.16
CA VAL A 85 -4.53 4.32 -5.27
C VAL A 85 -3.26 5.04 -4.81
N GLU A 86 -3.39 6.12 -4.02
CA GLU A 86 -2.24 6.85 -3.45
C GLU A 86 -1.37 5.93 -2.58
N THR A 87 -2.00 5.17 -1.67
CA THR A 87 -1.30 4.23 -0.78
C THR A 87 -0.59 3.13 -1.59
N TYR A 88 -1.24 2.60 -2.64
CA TYR A 88 -0.65 1.64 -3.56
C TYR A 88 0.60 2.19 -4.25
N CYS A 89 0.47 3.33 -4.93
CA CYS A 89 1.57 3.95 -5.68
C CYS A 89 2.75 4.27 -4.76
N ALA A 90 2.49 4.78 -3.56
CA ALA A 90 3.51 5.06 -2.56
C ALA A 90 4.23 3.78 -2.08
N ALA A 91 3.48 2.73 -1.71
CA ALA A 91 4.06 1.49 -1.21
C ALA A 91 4.93 0.78 -2.25
N VAL A 92 4.45 0.68 -3.50
CA VAL A 92 5.20 0.05 -4.60
C VAL A 92 6.44 0.86 -4.96
N SER A 93 6.32 2.20 -5.06
CA SER A 93 7.45 3.08 -5.38
C SER A 93 8.52 3.08 -4.28
N CYS A 94 8.09 3.00 -3.01
CA CYS A 94 8.99 2.89 -1.88
C CYS A 94 9.77 1.57 -1.94
N LEU A 95 9.07 0.45 -2.12
CA LEU A 95 9.73 -0.86 -2.22
C LEU A 95 10.71 -0.92 -3.40
N ALA A 96 10.32 -0.43 -4.58
CA ALA A 96 11.20 -0.42 -5.75
C ALA A 96 12.49 0.36 -5.48
N ARG A 97 12.39 1.52 -4.82
CA ARG A 97 13.54 2.34 -4.43
C ARG A 97 14.43 1.64 -3.40
N ASP A 98 13.81 1.06 -2.38
CA ASP A 98 14.50 0.38 -1.28
C ASP A 98 15.26 -0.85 -1.78
N LEU A 99 14.65 -1.65 -2.66
CA LEU A 99 15.27 -2.85 -3.20
C LEU A 99 16.55 -2.55 -3.98
N VAL A 100 16.67 -1.38 -4.63
CA VAL A 100 17.90 -0.98 -5.33
C VAL A 100 19.07 -0.75 -4.36
N GLN A 101 18.80 -0.38 -3.11
CA GLN A 101 19.82 -0.09 -2.10
C GLN A 101 20.27 -1.32 -1.30
N VAL A 102 19.56 -2.43 -1.41
CA VAL A 102 19.87 -3.68 -0.70
C VAL A 102 20.84 -4.52 -1.52
N GLU A 103 21.78 -5.23 -0.89
CA GLU A 103 22.55 -6.28 -1.57
C GLU A 103 21.70 -7.56 -1.64
N LEU A 104 21.38 -8.03 -2.85
CA LEU A 104 20.59 -9.25 -3.09
C LEU A 104 21.45 -10.25 -3.87
N ALA A 105 21.47 -11.50 -3.43
CA ALA A 105 22.25 -12.56 -4.07
C ALA A 105 21.37 -13.61 -4.77
N SER A 106 20.13 -13.78 -4.33
CA SER A 106 19.24 -14.77 -4.90
C SER A 106 18.67 -14.33 -6.24
N GLN A 107 18.62 -15.26 -7.19
CA GLN A 107 17.98 -15.03 -8.49
C GLN A 107 16.53 -14.56 -8.33
N GLY A 108 15.78 -15.11 -7.38
CA GLY A 108 14.40 -14.68 -7.13
C GLY A 108 14.27 -13.21 -6.76
N MET A 109 15.12 -12.73 -5.84
CA MET A 109 15.08 -11.34 -5.40
C MET A 109 15.66 -10.37 -6.43
N LEU A 110 16.66 -10.79 -7.21
CA LEU A 110 17.19 -10.01 -8.33
C LEU A 110 16.13 -9.81 -9.42
N THR A 111 15.50 -10.89 -9.88
CA THR A 111 14.41 -10.82 -10.88
C THR A 111 13.23 -10.00 -10.36
N PHE A 112 12.89 -10.13 -9.07
CA PHE A 112 11.83 -9.34 -8.46
C PHE A 112 12.14 -7.84 -8.45
N ARG A 113 13.38 -7.45 -8.14
CA ARG A 113 13.84 -6.06 -8.21
C ARG A 113 13.76 -5.52 -9.63
N GLU A 114 14.22 -6.28 -10.62
CA GLU A 114 14.17 -5.88 -12.03
C GLU A 114 12.73 -5.69 -12.51
N TYR A 115 11.86 -6.64 -12.17
CA TYR A 115 10.43 -6.55 -12.44
C TYR A 115 9.83 -5.29 -11.81
N LEU A 116 10.05 -5.05 -10.51
CA LEU A 116 9.49 -3.89 -9.82
C LEU A 116 10.01 -2.57 -10.40
N SER A 117 11.31 -2.49 -10.69
CA SER A 117 11.94 -1.30 -11.29
C SER A 117 11.34 -1.00 -12.66
N SER A 118 11.11 -2.04 -13.47
CA SER A 118 10.47 -1.90 -14.78
C SER A 118 8.99 -1.52 -14.65
N TYR A 119 8.29 -2.08 -13.66
CA TYR A 119 6.89 -1.79 -13.40
C TYR A 119 6.67 -0.33 -12.98
N VAL A 120 7.48 0.20 -12.04
CA VAL A 120 7.34 1.60 -11.61
C VAL A 120 7.77 2.61 -12.69
N ALA A 121 8.62 2.20 -13.63
CA ALA A 121 9.00 2.99 -14.79
C ALA A 121 8.00 2.90 -15.96
N SER A 122 7.00 2.00 -15.88
CA SER A 122 6.03 1.81 -16.96
C SER A 122 5.16 3.06 -17.20
N PRO A 123 4.74 3.31 -18.45
CA PRO A 123 3.80 4.40 -18.76
C PRO A 123 2.51 4.32 -17.95
N GLU A 124 2.00 3.12 -17.69
CA GLU A 124 0.75 2.90 -16.96
C GLU A 124 0.88 3.29 -15.49
N PHE A 125 1.95 2.86 -14.83
CA PHE A 125 2.17 3.18 -13.42
C PHE A 125 2.49 4.66 -13.20
N THR A 126 3.27 5.25 -14.11
CA THR A 126 3.62 6.67 -14.06
C THR A 126 2.40 7.56 -14.30
N ALA A 127 1.53 7.21 -15.26
CA ALA A 127 0.25 7.88 -15.46
C ALA A 127 -0.66 7.79 -14.23
N LEU A 128 -0.83 6.59 -13.67
CA LEU A 128 -1.64 6.38 -12.47
C LEU A 128 -1.18 7.25 -11.29
N THR A 129 0.13 7.30 -11.07
CA THR A 129 0.74 8.10 -9.99
C THR A 129 0.54 9.60 -10.22
N ALA A 130 0.76 10.07 -11.45
CA ALA A 130 0.60 11.48 -11.81
C ALA A 130 -0.86 11.95 -11.73
N GLU A 131 -1.80 11.17 -12.24
CA GLU A 131 -3.24 11.46 -12.18
C GLU A 131 -3.73 11.51 -10.73
N THR A 132 -3.32 10.56 -9.91
CA THR A 132 -3.65 10.52 -8.48
C THR A 132 -3.17 11.79 -7.77
N GLY A 133 -1.92 12.20 -8.01
CA GLY A 133 -1.37 13.45 -7.47
C GLY A 133 -2.15 14.69 -7.95
N ALA A 134 -2.47 14.76 -9.25
CA ALA A 134 -3.22 15.88 -9.81
C ALA A 134 -4.62 16.03 -9.20
N VAL A 135 -5.33 14.91 -8.97
CA VAL A 135 -6.65 14.93 -8.34
C VAL A 135 -6.53 15.37 -6.87
N LYS A 136 -5.55 14.85 -6.12
CA LYS A 136 -5.29 15.23 -4.73
C LYS A 136 -4.98 16.72 -4.60
N ASP A 137 -4.13 17.26 -5.47
CA ASP A 137 -3.79 18.67 -5.51
C ASP A 137 -4.99 19.55 -5.86
N ALA A 138 -5.82 19.11 -6.82
CA ALA A 138 -7.05 19.81 -7.17
C ALA A 138 -8.04 19.85 -5.99
N LEU A 139 -8.21 18.73 -5.27
CA LEU A 139 -9.05 18.64 -4.08
C LEU A 139 -8.52 19.49 -2.92
N ALA A 140 -7.19 19.51 -2.71
CA ALA A 140 -6.56 20.32 -1.66
C ALA A 140 -6.78 21.84 -1.87
N ARG A 141 -7.00 22.28 -3.11
CA ARG A 141 -7.32 23.68 -3.44
C ARG A 141 -8.79 24.05 -3.20
N VAL A 142 -9.66 23.08 -2.94
CA VAL A 142 -11.08 23.35 -2.68
C VAL A 142 -11.23 23.93 -1.27
N GLY A 143 -11.42 25.25 -1.19
CA GLY A 143 -11.79 25.94 0.05
C GLY A 143 -13.30 26.02 0.25
N TYR A 144 -13.77 25.73 1.45
CA TYR A 144 -15.16 25.87 1.87
C TYR A 144 -15.24 26.43 3.29
N CYS A 145 -16.29 27.20 3.57
CA CYS A 145 -16.61 27.65 4.92
C CYS A 145 -17.58 26.65 5.55
N VAL A 146 -17.32 26.24 6.79
CA VAL A 146 -18.24 25.42 7.58
C VAL A 146 -18.74 26.26 8.74
N GLN A 147 -20.02 26.61 8.71
CA GLN A 147 -20.68 27.29 9.81
C GLN A 147 -21.45 26.27 10.64
N VAL A 148 -21.13 26.17 11.93
CA VAL A 148 -21.82 25.29 12.88
C VAL A 148 -22.67 26.14 13.82
N GLN A 149 -23.99 25.98 13.76
CA GLN A 149 -24.95 26.65 14.65
C GLN A 149 -25.77 25.59 15.39
N GLY A 150 -25.38 25.27 16.63
CA GLY A 150 -25.99 24.19 17.39
C GLY A 150 -25.88 22.84 16.64
N ASN A 151 -27.02 22.26 16.26
CA ASN A 151 -27.07 21.00 15.49
C ASN A 151 -27.18 21.22 13.96
N ARG A 152 -27.02 22.46 13.48
CA ARG A 152 -27.06 22.79 12.05
C ARG A 152 -25.64 23.06 11.54
N VAL A 153 -25.24 22.33 10.51
CA VAL A 153 -24.00 22.56 9.78
C VAL A 153 -24.35 23.12 8.41
N THR A 154 -23.83 24.31 8.09
CA THR A 154 -23.98 24.95 6.79
C THR A 154 -22.62 25.01 6.11
N VAL A 155 -22.51 24.41 4.93
CA VAL A 155 -21.31 24.44 4.11
C VAL A 155 -21.53 25.43 2.97
N SER A 156 -20.70 26.47 2.90
CA SER A 156 -20.73 27.48 1.83
C SER A 156 -19.40 27.54 1.10
N LYS A 157 -19.42 28.07 -0.13
CA LYS A 157 -18.21 28.28 -0.93
C LYS A 157 -17.35 29.34 -0.23
N TYR A 158 -16.05 29.05 -0.06
CA TYR A 158 -15.12 30.02 0.48
C TYR A 158 -14.96 31.20 -0.50
N ALA A 159 -15.41 32.38 -0.08
CA ALA A 159 -15.43 33.61 -0.90
C ALA A 159 -14.35 34.62 -0.49
N ARG A 160 -13.22 34.17 0.09
CA ARG A 160 -12.20 35.03 0.73
C ARG A 160 -12.77 35.88 1.87
N GLU A 161 -13.65 35.27 2.66
CA GLU A 161 -14.18 35.91 3.86
C GLU A 161 -13.04 36.11 4.87
N PRO A 162 -12.99 37.26 5.58
CA PRO A 162 -11.93 37.51 6.56
C PRO A 162 -12.02 36.51 7.71
N ASP A 163 -10.86 36.14 8.24
CA ASP A 163 -10.75 35.21 9.38
C ASP A 163 -11.26 35.90 10.66
N TYR A 164 -12.48 35.57 11.08
CA TYR A 164 -13.11 36.14 12.27
C TYR A 164 -12.66 35.45 13.57
N SER A 165 -11.71 34.52 13.55
CA SER A 165 -11.17 33.89 14.76
C SER A 165 -10.38 34.84 15.66
N GLN A 166 -10.10 36.07 15.21
CA GLN A 166 -9.42 37.12 15.99
C GLN A 166 -10.36 38.06 16.77
N ALA A 167 -11.67 37.82 16.77
CA ALA A 167 -12.64 38.67 17.47
C ALA A 167 -13.42 37.89 18.53
N VAL A 168 -12.74 37.40 19.58
CA VAL A 168 -13.32 37.14 20.92
C VAL A 168 -12.28 37.42 21.99
#